data_AF-A0A4Y8Y6P8-F1
#
_entry.id   AF-A0A4Y8Y6P8-F1
#
_cell.length_a   1.000
_cell.length_b   1.000
_cell.length_c   1.000
_cell.angle_alpha   90.00
_cell.angle_beta   90.00
_cell.angle_gamma   90.00
#
_symmetry.space_group_name_H-M   'P 1'
#
loop_
_entity.id
_entity.type
_entity.pdbx_description
1 polymer ?
#
loop_
_entity_poly.entity_id
_entity_poly.type
_entity_poly.pdbx_seq_one_letter_code
_entity_poly.pdbx_strand_id
1 'polypeptide(L)'
;MPTKPLEPADADDGQRPREVRTLADKILQVHDQLRAQLELVTADADAHLAGRKDTGEPPAPALGFQIRQRCLAFCQALDFHHTSEDGHLFPGIAQYHPHLTDVFDRLRAEHRAIARIQDALVALLADIGAAEPARFRAELARMTTELNAHVDYEEEVILPLVADVPWPPAQP
;
A
#
# COMPACT_ATOMS: atom_id res chain seq x y z
N MET A 1 -25.30 -17.68 -43.99
CA MET A 1 -25.04 -16.82 -42.81
C MET A 1 -23.54 -16.59 -42.75
N PRO A 2 -23.02 -15.38 -42.98
CA PRO A 2 -21.58 -15.14 -42.91
C PRO A 2 -21.11 -15.12 -41.44
N THR A 3 -20.10 -15.92 -41.12
CA THR A 3 -19.43 -15.94 -39.82
C THR A 3 -18.53 -14.71 -39.69
N LYS A 4 -18.89 -13.79 -38.80
CA LYS A 4 -18.05 -12.66 -38.38
C LYS A 4 -16.79 -13.22 -37.67
N PRO A 5 -15.57 -12.77 -37.99
CA PRO A 5 -14.39 -13.09 -37.19
C PRO A 5 -14.54 -12.48 -35.79
N LEU A 6 -14.26 -13.26 -34.74
CA LEU A 6 -14.06 -12.72 -33.40
C LEU A 6 -12.81 -11.83 -33.44
N GLU A 7 -13.00 -10.53 -33.19
CA GLU A 7 -11.91 -9.65 -32.78
C GLU A 7 -11.35 -10.17 -31.45
N PRO A 8 -10.03 -10.18 -31.24
CA PRO A 8 -9.47 -10.50 -29.94
C PRO A 8 -10.01 -9.48 -28.94
N ALA A 9 -10.61 -9.98 -27.86
CA ALA A 9 -10.91 -9.16 -26.70
C ALA A 9 -9.58 -8.56 -26.22
N ASP A 10 -9.51 -7.23 -26.18
CA ASP A 10 -8.45 -6.52 -25.47
C ASP A 10 -8.47 -6.98 -24.01
N ALA A 11 -7.59 -7.93 -23.70
CA ALA A 11 -7.22 -8.25 -22.34
C ALA A 11 -6.24 -7.16 -21.88
N ASP A 12 -6.77 -6.00 -21.52
CA ASP A 12 -6.05 -4.99 -20.75
C ASP A 12 -6.78 -4.78 -19.43
N ASP A 13 -6.58 -5.73 -18.51
CA ASP A 13 -6.87 -5.57 -17.07
C ASP A 13 -5.58 -5.18 -16.32
N GLY A 14 -4.67 -4.48 -17.00
CA GLY A 14 -3.49 -3.87 -16.40
C GLY A 14 -3.73 -2.39 -16.31
N GLN A 15 -4.17 -1.88 -15.16
CA GLN A 15 -4.40 -0.46 -14.90
C GLN A 15 -3.28 0.38 -15.54
N ARG A 16 -3.58 1.05 -16.67
CA ARG A 16 -2.60 1.88 -17.36
C ARG A 16 -2.04 2.90 -16.36
N PRO A 17 -0.71 3.13 -16.32
CA PRO A 17 -0.12 4.05 -15.36
C PRO A 17 -0.83 5.39 -15.41
N ARG A 18 -1.30 5.88 -14.25
CA ARG A 18 -1.91 7.21 -14.12
C ARG A 18 -0.95 8.24 -14.69
N GLU A 19 -1.44 9.08 -15.59
CA GLU A 19 -0.69 10.25 -16.04
C GLU A 19 -0.55 11.21 -14.86
N VAL A 20 0.69 11.56 -14.51
CA VAL A 20 0.97 12.42 -13.34
C VAL A 20 1.26 13.83 -13.82
N ARG A 21 0.35 14.77 -13.55
CA ARG A 21 0.51 16.19 -13.88
C ARG A 21 0.45 17.09 -12.66
N THR A 22 -0.21 16.64 -11.60
CA THR A 22 -0.41 17.41 -10.36
C THR A 22 0.09 16.64 -9.15
N LEU A 23 0.24 17.33 -8.02
CA LEU A 23 0.60 16.70 -6.76
C LEU A 23 -0.49 15.70 -6.32
N ALA A 24 -1.78 16.01 -6.55
CA ALA A 24 -2.87 15.07 -6.33
C ALA A 24 -2.71 13.79 -7.17
N ASP A 25 -2.34 13.89 -8.45
CA ASP A 25 -2.08 12.71 -9.28
C ASP A 25 -0.91 11.89 -8.73
N LYS A 26 0.11 12.56 -8.19
CA LYS A 26 1.29 11.90 -7.64
C LYS A 26 0.95 11.12 -6.36
N ILE A 27 0.16 11.72 -5.46
CA ILE A 27 -0.35 11.07 -4.25
C ILE A 27 -1.15 9.83 -4.63
N LEU A 28 -2.15 9.96 -5.51
CA LEU A 28 -2.95 8.84 -6.01
C LEU A 28 -2.08 7.73 -6.61
N GLN A 29 -1.07 8.07 -7.41
CA GLN A 29 -0.15 7.07 -7.97
C GLN A 29 0.59 6.29 -6.87
N VAL A 30 1.06 6.96 -5.81
CA VAL A 30 1.76 6.29 -4.70
C VAL A 30 0.78 5.41 -3.92
N HIS A 31 -0.43 5.90 -3.66
CA HIS A 31 -1.47 5.14 -2.96
C HIS A 31 -1.89 3.89 -3.75
N ASP A 32 -2.13 4.01 -5.05
CA ASP A 32 -2.41 2.89 -5.95
C ASP A 32 -1.28 1.83 -5.89
N GLN A 33 -0.01 2.28 -5.85
CA GLN A 33 1.14 1.39 -5.71
C GLN A 33 1.19 0.67 -4.35
N LEU A 34 0.91 1.38 -3.26
CA LEU A 34 0.88 0.79 -1.91
C LEU A 34 -0.25 -0.23 -1.76
N ARG A 35 -1.46 0.09 -2.25
CA ARG A 35 -2.60 -0.83 -2.29
C ARG A 35 -2.25 -2.11 -3.06
N ALA A 36 -1.70 -1.97 -4.27
CA ALA A 36 -1.30 -3.11 -5.10
C ALA A 36 -0.20 -3.98 -4.45
N GLN A 37 0.80 -3.36 -3.82
CA GLN A 37 1.85 -4.10 -3.10
C GLN A 37 1.28 -4.92 -1.93
N LEU A 38 0.36 -4.33 -1.16
CA LEU A 38 -0.28 -5.01 -0.03
C LEU A 38 -1.17 -6.17 -0.48
N GLU A 39 -1.93 -5.98 -1.57
CA GLU A 39 -2.73 -7.04 -2.18
C GLU A 39 -1.87 -8.23 -2.62
N LEU A 40 -0.73 -7.97 -3.29
CA LEU A 40 0.19 -9.02 -3.72
C LEU A 40 0.77 -9.80 -2.54
N VAL A 41 1.19 -9.12 -1.47
CA VAL A 41 1.70 -9.78 -0.26
C VAL A 41 0.62 -10.64 0.39
N THR A 42 -0.62 -10.14 0.45
CA THR A 42 -1.76 -10.85 1.03
C THR A 42 -2.11 -12.10 0.22
N ALA A 43 -2.15 -11.99 -1.11
CA ALA A 43 -2.44 -13.10 -2.00
C ALA A 43 -1.37 -14.20 -1.92
N ASP A 44 -0.08 -13.84 -1.92
CA ASP A 44 1.01 -14.81 -1.77
C ASP A 44 0.94 -15.53 -0.42
N ALA A 45 0.68 -14.79 0.66
CA ALA A 45 0.56 -15.35 2.01
C ALA A 45 -0.60 -16.35 2.08
N ASP A 46 -1.76 -16.00 1.52
CA ASP A 46 -2.93 -16.87 1.50
C ASP A 46 -2.70 -18.14 0.69
N ALA A 47 -2.08 -18.03 -0.49
CA ALA A 47 -1.72 -19.18 -1.31
C ALA A 47 -0.71 -20.12 -0.59
N HIS A 48 0.29 -19.54 0.08
CA HIS A 48 1.28 -20.31 0.84
C HIS A 48 0.64 -21.08 2.00
N LEU A 49 -0.30 -20.45 2.72
CA LEU A 49 -1.00 -21.07 3.84
C LEU A 49 -2.00 -22.14 3.41
N ALA A 50 -2.65 -21.98 2.26
CA ALA A 50 -3.53 -23.00 1.67
C ALA A 50 -2.73 -24.24 1.26
N GLY A 51 -1.62 -24.07 0.52
CA GLY A 51 -0.76 -25.17 0.08
C GLY A 51 -0.17 -26.00 1.24
N ARG A 52 0.13 -25.36 2.38
CA ARG A 52 0.56 -26.03 3.63
C ARG A 52 -0.48 -26.99 4.19
N LYS A 53 -1.78 -26.71 4.03
CA LYS A 53 -2.86 -27.56 4.55
C LYS A 53 -3.09 -28.81 3.69
N ASP A 54 -2.87 -28.69 2.38
CA ASP A 54 -3.24 -29.74 1.42
C ASP A 54 -2.16 -30.81 1.26
N THR A 55 -0.88 -30.49 1.47
CA THR A 55 0.23 -31.42 1.16
C THR A 55 0.87 -32.06 2.39
N GLY A 56 0.75 -31.47 3.58
CA GLY A 56 1.51 -31.91 4.78
C GLY A 56 3.04 -31.82 4.63
N GLU A 57 3.53 -31.40 3.46
CA GLU A 57 4.95 -31.20 3.15
C GLU A 57 5.34 -29.73 3.37
N PRO A 58 6.58 -29.47 3.81
CA PRO A 58 7.08 -28.11 3.90
C PRO A 58 7.09 -27.47 2.50
N PRO A 59 6.55 -26.24 2.34
CA PRO A 59 6.52 -25.54 1.06
C PRO A 59 7.94 -25.31 0.55
N ALA A 60 8.08 -25.29 -0.78
CA ALA A 60 9.36 -25.01 -1.41
C ALA A 60 9.97 -23.71 -0.86
N PRO A 61 11.28 -23.67 -0.52
CA PRO A 61 11.93 -22.54 0.16
C PRO A 61 11.76 -21.17 -0.52
N ALA A 62 11.50 -21.15 -1.83
CA ALA A 62 11.40 -19.93 -2.63
C ALA A 62 10.17 -19.06 -2.29
N LEU A 63 9.02 -19.66 -1.97
CA LEU A 63 7.77 -18.91 -1.76
C LEU A 63 7.77 -18.13 -0.44
N GLY A 64 8.31 -18.71 0.64
CA GLY A 64 8.44 -18.04 1.94
C GLY A 64 9.43 -16.86 1.91
N PHE A 65 10.53 -17.02 1.17
CA PHE A 65 11.51 -15.94 0.96
C PHE A 65 10.92 -14.79 0.14
N GLN A 66 10.15 -15.10 -0.92
CA GLN A 66 9.49 -14.11 -1.76
C GLN A 66 8.46 -13.28 -0.98
N ILE A 67 7.61 -13.91 -0.16
CA ILE A 67 6.66 -13.21 0.71
C ILE A 67 7.42 -12.25 1.65
N ARG A 68 8.50 -12.73 2.27
CA ARG A 68 9.32 -11.90 3.16
C ARG A 68 9.89 -10.69 2.42
N GLN A 69 10.47 -10.88 1.24
CA GLN A 69 11.03 -9.77 0.46
C GLN A 69 9.96 -8.74 0.08
N ARG A 70 8.80 -9.19 -0.41
CA ARG A 70 7.71 -8.31 -0.81
C ARG A 70 7.13 -7.55 0.38
N CYS A 71 6.92 -8.22 1.50
CA CYS A 71 6.43 -7.58 2.72
C CYS A 71 7.42 -6.53 3.23
N LEU A 72 8.72 -6.82 3.27
CA LEU A 72 9.73 -5.85 3.67
C LEU A 72 9.81 -4.65 2.71
N ALA A 73 9.70 -4.87 1.40
CA ALA A 73 9.68 -3.80 0.41
C ALA A 73 8.45 -2.89 0.57
N PHE A 74 7.27 -3.47 0.77
CA PHE A 74 6.05 -2.74 1.08
C PHE A 74 6.19 -1.93 2.38
N CYS A 75 6.68 -2.54 3.45
CA CYS A 75 6.90 -1.87 4.73
C CYS A 75 7.85 -0.66 4.57
N GLN A 76 8.97 -0.83 3.85
CA GLN A 76 9.91 0.27 3.60
C GLN A 76 9.29 1.40 2.76
N ALA A 77 8.51 1.06 1.73
CA ALA A 77 7.83 2.05 0.91
C ALA A 77 6.79 2.85 1.72
N LEU A 78 6.02 2.17 2.56
CA LEU A 78 5.01 2.77 3.43
C LEU A 78 5.62 3.69 4.48
N ASP A 79 6.71 3.27 5.13
CA ASP A 79 7.45 4.10 6.09
C ASP A 79 7.99 5.37 5.43
N PHE A 80 8.61 5.25 4.25
CA PHE A 80 9.09 6.39 3.49
C PHE A 80 7.96 7.36 3.10
N HIS A 81 6.82 6.83 2.68
CA HIS A 81 5.64 7.62 2.33
C HIS A 81 5.10 8.42 3.53
N HIS A 82 4.77 7.75 4.64
CA HIS A 82 4.23 8.43 5.82
C HIS A 82 5.23 9.42 6.45
N THR A 83 6.52 9.08 6.47
CA THR A 83 7.55 10.00 6.99
C THR A 83 7.72 11.24 6.10
N SER A 84 7.60 11.09 4.77
CA SER A 84 7.59 12.21 3.83
C SER A 84 6.36 13.10 4.04
N GLU A 85 5.21 12.52 4.34
CA GLU A 85 3.99 13.29 4.60
C GLU A 85 4.05 14.08 5.89
N ASP A 86 4.42 13.41 6.97
CA ASP A 86 4.56 14.01 8.29
C ASP A 86 5.62 15.11 8.31
N GLY A 87 6.74 14.88 7.62
CA GLY A 87 7.91 15.77 7.61
C GLY A 87 7.83 16.90 6.59
N HIS A 88 7.09 16.73 5.49
CA HIS A 88 7.12 17.67 4.36
C HIS A 88 5.73 18.04 3.84
N LEU A 89 4.90 17.08 3.44
CA LEU A 89 3.62 17.39 2.79
C LEU A 89 2.65 18.11 3.74
N PHE A 90 2.34 17.52 4.88
CA PHE A 90 1.37 18.08 5.83
C PHE A 90 1.83 19.43 6.41
N PRO A 91 3.10 19.62 6.82
CA PRO A 91 3.58 20.94 7.22
C PRO A 91 3.44 21.99 6.11
N GLY A 92 3.71 21.62 4.86
CA GLY A 92 3.55 22.52 3.71
C GLY A 92 2.11 22.96 3.50
N ILE A 93 1.15 22.03 3.55
CA ILE A 93 -0.29 22.34 3.41
C ILE A 93 -0.78 23.15 4.63
N ALA A 94 -0.38 22.79 5.84
CA ALA A 94 -0.82 23.44 7.07
C ALA A 94 -0.47 24.94 7.13
N GLN A 95 0.60 25.37 6.46
CA GLN A 95 0.96 26.79 6.34
C GLN A 95 -0.14 27.63 5.65
N TYR A 96 -0.86 27.04 4.70
CA TYR A 96 -1.93 27.69 3.94
C TYR A 96 -3.33 27.34 4.47
N HIS A 97 -3.46 26.24 5.22
CA HIS A 97 -4.73 25.72 5.74
C HIS A 97 -4.71 25.47 7.26
N PRO A 98 -4.48 26.50 8.10
CA PRO A 98 -4.30 26.32 9.55
C PRO A 98 -5.53 25.76 10.29
N HIS A 99 -6.73 25.91 9.70
CA HIS A 99 -7.98 25.39 10.23
C HIS A 99 -8.09 23.86 10.15
N LEU A 100 -7.18 23.18 9.44
CA LEU A 100 -7.15 21.71 9.29
C LEU A 100 -6.26 21.01 10.31
N THR A 101 -5.88 21.68 11.41
CA THR A 101 -4.98 21.11 12.43
C THR A 101 -5.46 19.73 12.92
N ASP A 102 -6.75 19.59 13.23
CA ASP A 102 -7.33 18.34 13.71
C ASP A 102 -7.26 17.20 12.67
N VAL A 103 -7.32 17.54 11.37
CA VAL A 103 -7.18 16.57 10.26
C VAL A 103 -5.76 16.01 10.23
N PHE A 104 -4.75 16.88 10.28
CA PHE A 104 -3.35 16.44 10.27
C PHE A 104 -2.98 15.67 11.54
N ASP A 105 -3.52 16.05 12.69
CA ASP A 105 -3.29 15.32 13.94
C ASP A 105 -3.92 13.92 13.92
N ARG A 106 -5.09 13.78 13.28
CA ARG A 106 -5.68 12.47 13.00
C ARG A 106 -4.80 11.63 12.08
N LEU A 107 -4.38 12.16 10.93
CA LEU A 107 -3.54 11.41 9.97
C LEU A 107 -2.23 10.94 10.62
N ARG A 108 -1.55 11.80 11.39
CA ARG A 108 -0.35 11.42 12.18
C ARG A 108 -0.62 10.35 13.24
N ALA A 109 -1.82 10.32 13.82
CA ALA A 109 -2.20 9.27 14.76
C ALA A 109 -2.42 7.92 14.06
N GLU A 110 -3.03 7.95 12.89
CA GLU A 110 -3.22 6.78 12.01
C GLU A 110 -1.86 6.25 11.52
N HIS A 111 -0.94 7.12 11.06
CA HIS A 111 0.45 6.73 10.70
C HIS A 111 1.14 5.96 11.82
N ARG A 112 1.07 6.47 13.07
CA ARG A 112 1.64 5.79 14.24
C ARG A 112 0.97 4.45 14.53
N ALA A 113 -0.32 4.30 14.24
CA ALA A 113 -1.03 3.04 14.41
C ALA A 113 -0.60 2.02 13.35
N ILE A 114 -0.48 2.44 12.10
CA ILE A 114 -0.02 1.62 10.99
C ILE A 114 1.44 1.18 11.19
N ALA A 115 2.32 2.08 11.64
CA ALA A 115 3.71 1.76 11.96
C ALA A 115 3.84 0.64 13.01
N ARG A 116 2.95 0.58 14.01
CA ARG A 116 2.94 -0.53 14.98
C ARG A 116 2.57 -1.88 14.36
N ILE A 117 1.70 -1.89 13.36
CA ILE A 117 1.33 -3.11 12.61
C ILE A 117 2.51 -3.53 11.73
N GLN A 118 3.17 -2.56 11.10
CA GLN A 118 4.39 -2.79 10.33
C GLN A 118 5.49 -3.44 11.18
N ASP A 119 5.77 -2.91 12.37
CA ASP A 119 6.75 -3.48 13.29
C ASP A 119 6.41 -4.94 13.65
N ALA A 120 5.12 -5.23 13.89
CA ALA A 120 4.65 -6.58 14.17
C ALA A 120 4.87 -7.53 12.98
N LEU A 121 4.56 -7.10 11.75
CA LEU A 121 4.81 -7.87 10.53
C LEU A 121 6.30 -8.15 10.33
N VAL A 122 7.16 -7.14 10.49
CA VAL A 122 8.62 -7.27 10.36
C VAL A 122 9.18 -8.24 11.41
N ALA A 123 8.72 -8.15 12.66
CA ALA A 123 9.13 -9.04 13.73
C ALA A 123 8.72 -10.50 13.45
N LEU A 124 7.50 -10.74 12.95
CA LEU A 124 7.03 -12.07 12.58
C LEU A 124 7.83 -12.68 11.42
N LEU A 125 8.36 -11.83 10.53
CA LEU A 125 9.21 -12.27 9.44
C LEU A 125 10.64 -12.55 9.89
N ALA A 126 11.12 -12.00 11.01
CA ALA A 126 12.50 -12.13 11.46
C ALA A 126 12.86 -13.59 11.81
N ASP A 127 11.94 -14.34 12.40
CA ASP A 127 12.13 -15.74 12.79
C ASP A 127 11.51 -16.72 11.78
N ILE A 128 12.35 -17.26 10.91
CA ILE A 128 11.97 -18.21 9.84
C ILE A 128 11.56 -19.58 10.42
N GLY A 129 12.01 -19.94 11.63
CA GLY A 129 11.78 -21.25 12.24
C GLY A 129 10.54 -21.32 13.14
N ALA A 130 10.11 -20.19 13.70
CA ALA A 130 8.96 -20.10 14.60
C ALA A 130 7.68 -19.53 13.95
N ALA A 131 7.69 -19.34 12.62
CA ALA A 131 6.66 -18.62 11.87
C ALA A 131 5.24 -18.97 12.37
N GLU A 132 4.59 -18.00 13.03
CA GLU A 132 3.20 -18.05 13.49
C GLU A 132 2.28 -17.64 12.32
N PRO A 133 1.88 -18.56 11.43
CA PRO A 133 1.39 -18.17 10.12
C PRO A 133 -0.02 -17.58 10.20
N ALA A 134 -0.80 -18.03 11.19
CA ALA A 134 -2.10 -17.46 11.53
C ALA A 134 -1.98 -16.02 12.06
N ARG A 135 -0.95 -15.74 12.86
CA ARG A 135 -0.69 -14.40 13.39
C ARG A 135 -0.23 -13.45 12.29
N PHE A 136 0.66 -13.89 11.40
CA PHE A 136 1.06 -13.10 10.22
C PHE A 136 -0.14 -12.75 9.33
N ARG A 137 -1.02 -13.72 9.06
CA ARG A 137 -2.27 -13.47 8.32
C ARG A 137 -3.18 -12.46 9.01
N ALA A 138 -3.31 -12.56 10.34
CA ALA A 138 -4.13 -11.63 11.12
C ALA A 138 -3.59 -10.19 11.06
N GLU A 139 -2.27 -10.00 11.20
CA GLU A 139 -1.66 -8.67 11.09
C GLU A 139 -1.72 -8.12 9.65
N LEU A 140 -1.60 -8.97 8.61
CA LEU A 140 -1.83 -8.53 7.23
C LEU A 140 -3.26 -8.05 7.01
N ALA A 141 -4.26 -8.82 7.47
CA ALA A 141 -5.67 -8.42 7.34
C ALA A 141 -5.97 -7.10 8.08
N ARG A 142 -5.33 -6.90 9.24
CA ARG A 142 -5.40 -5.64 9.99
C ARG A 142 -4.73 -4.51 9.21
N MET A 143 -3.52 -4.71 8.69
CA MET A 143 -2.83 -3.74 7.82
C MET A 143 -3.70 -3.33 6.63
N THR A 144 -4.32 -4.29 5.94
CA THR A 144 -5.24 -4.02 4.82
C THR A 144 -6.42 -3.16 5.23
N THR A 145 -7.02 -3.42 6.39
CA THR A 145 -8.17 -2.66 6.86
C THR A 145 -7.77 -1.23 7.23
N GLU A 146 -6.73 -1.08 8.04
CA GLU A 146 -6.30 0.21 8.59
C GLU A 146 -5.69 1.10 7.49
N LEU A 147 -4.85 0.54 6.62
CA LEU A 147 -4.21 1.31 5.55
C LEU A 147 -5.22 1.80 4.52
N ASN A 148 -6.15 0.94 4.07
CA ASN A 148 -7.15 1.39 3.09
C ASN A 148 -8.06 2.47 3.68
N ALA A 149 -8.54 2.30 4.92
CA ALA A 149 -9.36 3.31 5.59
C ALA A 149 -8.61 4.65 5.78
N HIS A 150 -7.32 4.58 6.12
CA HIS A 150 -6.46 5.74 6.24
C HIS A 150 -6.27 6.47 4.90
N VAL A 151 -5.87 5.73 3.86
CA VAL A 151 -5.62 6.28 2.52
C VAL A 151 -6.89 6.84 1.89
N ASP A 152 -8.05 6.18 2.08
CA ASP A 152 -9.35 6.69 1.61
C ASP A 152 -9.68 8.04 2.26
N TYR A 153 -9.46 8.16 3.58
CA TYR A 153 -9.70 9.41 4.30
C TYR A 153 -8.71 10.50 3.90
N GLU A 154 -7.44 10.17 3.75
CA GLU A 154 -6.43 11.11 3.28
C GLU A 154 -6.77 11.62 1.88
N GLU A 155 -7.13 10.74 0.96
CA GLU A 155 -7.52 11.11 -0.40
C GLU A 155 -8.72 12.07 -0.40
N GLU A 156 -9.72 11.82 0.44
CA GLU A 156 -10.90 12.68 0.60
C GLU A 156 -10.52 14.10 1.02
N VAL A 157 -9.60 14.25 1.97
CA VAL A 157 -9.31 15.54 2.60
C VAL A 157 -8.12 16.29 1.99
N ILE A 158 -7.13 15.58 1.46
CA ILE A 158 -5.88 16.17 0.96
C ILE A 158 -5.94 16.48 -0.54
N LEU A 159 -6.49 15.57 -1.37
CA LEU A 159 -6.47 15.76 -2.83
C LEU A 159 -7.10 17.08 -3.29
N PRO A 160 -8.25 17.53 -2.75
CA PRO A 160 -8.84 18.81 -3.14
C PRO A 160 -7.92 20.01 -2.88
N LEU A 161 -7.03 19.93 -1.89
CA LEU A 161 -6.13 21.01 -1.49
C LEU A 161 -4.93 21.14 -2.43
N VAL A 162 -4.57 20.06 -3.11
CA VAL A 162 -3.38 19.98 -3.95
C VAL A 162 -3.69 19.63 -5.42
N ALA A 163 -4.96 19.67 -5.79
CA ALA A 163 -5.46 19.30 -7.12
C ALA A 163 -4.80 20.12 -8.24
N ASP A 164 -4.55 21.41 -8.00
CA ASP A 164 -4.00 22.34 -8.99
C ASP A 164 -2.49 22.59 -8.83
N VAL A 165 -1.82 21.90 -7.90
CA VAL A 165 -0.38 22.05 -7.68
C VAL A 165 0.38 21.27 -8.75
N PRO A 166 1.16 21.91 -9.65
CA PRO A 166 1.85 21.20 -10.74
C PRO A 166 2.91 20.22 -10.22
N TRP A 167 3.04 19.07 -10.89
CA TRP A 167 4.06 18.06 -10.61
C TRP A 167 4.78 17.58 -11.89
N PRO A 168 6.13 17.45 -11.89
CA PRO A 168 7.04 17.77 -10.79
C PRO A 168 7.04 19.29 -10.51
N PRO A 169 7.38 19.71 -9.28
CA PRO A 169 7.44 21.12 -8.95
C PRO A 169 8.39 21.84 -9.91
N ALA A 170 8.02 23.07 -10.31
CA ALA A 170 8.84 23.88 -11.20
C ALA A 170 10.26 24.02 -10.61
N GLN A 171 11.28 23.85 -11.45
CA GLN A 171 12.64 24.14 -11.02
C GLN A 171 12.76 25.65 -10.72
N PRO A 172 13.46 26.02 -9.62
CA PRO A 172 13.61 27.42 -9.23
C PRO A 172 14.32 28.27 -10.27
#